data_AF-A0A395MWE8-F1
#
_entry.id   AF-A0A395MWE8-F1
#
_cell.length_a   1.000
_cell.length_b   1.000
_cell.length_c   1.000
_cell.angle_alpha   90.00
_cell.angle_beta   90.00
_cell.angle_gamma   90.00
#
_symmetry.space_group_name_H-M   'P 1'
#
loop_
_entity.id
_entity.type
_entity.pdbx_description
1 polymer ?
#
loop_
_entity_poly.entity_id
_entity_poly.type
_entity_poly.pdbx_seq_one_letter_code
_entity_poly.pdbx_strand_id
1 'polypeptide(L)'
;MPQEQTEFFGKDTNHPFSLYPDDDESTVKSITVWAGLGSGDAEGFSVLKGIQLTWENGEEKRIYNHPVDSDTSSTYTFKPGETAVWDVRAGWRVVQFNIRTSSTKIWSVGKDDGTLHPNVADGRLIGFEGSSGWEIDYISLRYWTID
;
A
#
# COMPACT_ATOMS: atom_id res chain seq x y z
N MET A 1 21.08 5.00 6.59
CA MET A 1 20.28 4.99 5.35
C MET A 1 19.34 6.17 5.44
N PRO A 2 19.08 6.94 4.38
CA PRO A 2 18.07 8.01 4.40
C PRO A 2 16.64 7.43 4.25
N GLN A 3 15.65 8.09 4.87
CA GLN A 3 14.23 7.83 4.59
C GLN A 3 13.80 8.70 3.41
N GLU A 4 13.02 8.12 2.51
CA GLU A 4 12.36 8.84 1.42
C GLU A 4 10.83 8.69 1.51
N GLN A 5 10.13 9.70 1.01
CA GLN A 5 8.68 9.74 0.89
C GLN A 5 8.34 9.96 -0.58
N THR A 6 7.45 9.14 -1.14
CA THR A 6 7.02 9.30 -2.54
C THR A 6 6.11 10.51 -2.71
N GLU A 7 5.83 10.89 -3.96
CA GLU A 7 4.64 11.68 -4.26
C GLU A 7 3.35 10.89 -3.93
N PHE A 8 2.19 11.53 -4.12
CA PHE A 8 0.89 10.91 -3.90
C PHE A 8 0.36 10.23 -5.18
N PHE A 9 -0.13 9.01 -5.04
CA PHE A 9 -0.77 8.24 -6.11
C PHE A 9 -2.25 8.08 -5.81
N GLY A 10 -3.11 8.62 -6.70
CA GLY A 10 -4.56 8.64 -6.53
C GLY A 10 -5.11 10.06 -6.43
N LYS A 11 -6.31 10.22 -5.86
CA LYS A 11 -6.95 11.53 -5.71
C LYS A 11 -7.21 11.85 -4.23
N ASP A 12 -6.85 13.06 -3.83
CA ASP A 12 -7.20 13.59 -2.51
C ASP A 12 -8.71 13.86 -2.37
N THR A 13 -9.31 13.19 -1.39
CA THR A 13 -10.72 13.28 -0.99
C THR A 13 -10.89 13.87 0.41
N ASN A 14 -9.80 14.29 1.06
CA ASN A 14 -9.76 14.95 2.36
C ASN A 14 -10.24 14.08 3.55
N HIS A 15 -9.90 12.79 3.54
CA HIS A 15 -10.12 11.82 4.62
C HIS A 15 -8.79 11.17 5.04
N PRO A 16 -7.87 11.94 5.64
CA PRO A 16 -6.49 11.51 5.81
C PRO A 16 -6.38 10.32 6.76
N PHE A 17 -5.45 9.42 6.45
CA PHE A 17 -5.00 8.35 7.34
C PHE A 17 -3.47 8.28 7.36
N SER A 18 -2.97 7.63 8.40
CA SER A 18 -1.54 7.33 8.56
C SER A 18 -1.38 5.91 9.11
N LEU A 19 -0.53 5.12 8.46
CA LEU A 19 -0.12 3.79 8.85
C LEU A 19 1.41 3.80 9.01
N TYR A 20 1.87 4.35 10.13
CA TYR A 20 3.27 4.33 10.54
C TYR A 20 3.39 3.70 11.94
N PRO A 21 4.52 3.06 12.24
CA PRO A 21 4.83 2.60 13.60
C PRO A 21 5.04 3.81 14.52
N ASP A 22 4.90 3.60 15.82
CA ASP A 22 5.25 4.64 16.81
C ASP A 22 6.77 4.81 16.92
N ASP A 23 7.53 3.75 16.63
CA ASP A 23 8.99 3.74 16.43
C ASP A 23 9.33 3.94 14.95
N ASP A 24 9.82 5.13 14.59
CA ASP A 24 10.10 5.54 13.20
C ASP A 24 11.27 4.81 12.53
N GLU A 25 12.00 3.98 13.28
CA GLU A 25 13.03 3.07 12.77
C GLU A 25 12.46 1.71 12.36
N SER A 26 11.22 1.37 12.77
CA SER A 26 10.63 0.06 12.49
C SER A 26 10.18 -0.06 11.02
N THR A 27 10.42 -1.24 10.44
CA THR A 27 10.03 -1.55 9.05
C THR A 27 8.90 -2.57 9.02
N VAL A 28 8.16 -2.57 7.91
CA VAL A 28 7.02 -3.47 7.73
C VAL A 28 7.52 -4.91 7.60
N LYS A 29 7.03 -5.77 8.50
CA LYS A 29 7.24 -7.22 8.50
C LYS A 29 6.21 -7.93 7.62
N SER A 30 4.96 -7.49 7.66
CA SER A 30 3.92 -8.01 6.78
C SER A 30 2.90 -6.97 6.38
N ILE A 31 2.41 -7.11 5.17
CA ILE A 31 1.35 -6.29 4.59
C ILE A 31 0.21 -7.19 4.15
N THR A 32 -1.01 -6.86 4.58
CA THR A 32 -2.25 -7.42 4.03
C THR A 32 -2.99 -6.33 3.29
N VAL A 33 -3.42 -6.61 2.06
CA VAL A 33 -4.19 -5.66 1.24
C VAL A 33 -5.49 -6.32 0.84
N TRP A 34 -6.57 -5.56 0.97
CA TRP A 34 -7.89 -5.91 0.47
C TRP A 34 -8.14 -5.23 -0.86
N ALA A 35 -8.72 -5.94 -1.82
CA ALA A 35 -9.11 -5.43 -3.12
C ALA A 35 -10.49 -5.96 -3.52
N GLY A 36 -11.26 -5.12 -4.19
CA GLY A 36 -12.63 -5.40 -4.57
C GLY A 36 -13.17 -4.37 -5.54
N LEU A 37 -14.48 -4.39 -5.75
CA LEU A 37 -15.13 -3.38 -6.59
C LEU A 37 -15.22 -2.05 -5.84
N GLY A 38 -14.96 -0.96 -6.56
CA GLY A 38 -15.14 0.39 -6.08
C GLY A 38 -16.60 0.79 -5.96
N SER A 39 -16.84 1.84 -5.19
CA SER A 39 -18.16 2.42 -4.95
C SER A 39 -18.21 3.84 -5.51
N GLY A 40 -19.41 4.36 -5.78
CA GLY A 40 -19.62 5.75 -6.23
C GLY A 40 -18.83 6.06 -7.50
N ASP A 41 -17.95 7.07 -7.44
CA ASP A 41 -17.13 7.50 -8.59
C ASP A 41 -16.17 6.40 -9.13
N ALA A 42 -15.94 5.34 -8.35
CA ALA A 42 -15.12 4.19 -8.75
C ALA A 42 -15.96 2.93 -9.01
N GLU A 43 -17.29 3.06 -9.11
CA GLU A 43 -18.19 1.94 -9.40
C GLU A 43 -17.80 1.22 -10.71
N GLY A 44 -17.77 -0.10 -10.66
CA GLY A 44 -17.39 -0.96 -11.79
C GLY A 44 -15.88 -1.12 -12.00
N PHE A 45 -15.03 -0.38 -11.29
CA PHE A 45 -13.57 -0.54 -11.32
C PHE A 45 -13.09 -1.39 -10.14
N SER A 46 -11.99 -2.12 -10.33
CA SER A 46 -11.28 -2.75 -9.22
C SER A 46 -10.46 -1.71 -8.47
N VAL A 47 -10.51 -1.71 -7.15
CA VAL A 47 -9.77 -0.77 -6.30
C VAL A 47 -9.23 -1.46 -5.04
N LEU A 48 -8.21 -0.86 -4.43
CA LEU A 48 -7.76 -1.26 -3.10
C LEU A 48 -8.73 -0.74 -2.04
N LYS A 49 -9.21 -1.64 -1.19
CA LYS A 49 -10.24 -1.38 -0.18
C LYS A 49 -9.65 -1.11 1.19
N GLY A 50 -8.48 -1.67 1.48
CA GLY A 50 -7.85 -1.57 2.79
C GLY A 50 -6.42 -2.04 2.80
N ILE A 51 -5.69 -1.65 3.84
CA ILE A 51 -4.30 -2.02 4.10
C ILE A 51 -4.15 -2.30 5.59
N GLN A 52 -3.46 -3.38 5.93
CA GLN A 52 -3.00 -3.68 7.29
C GLN A 52 -1.50 -3.92 7.25
N LEU A 53 -0.79 -3.27 8.17
CA LEU A 53 0.64 -3.44 8.35
C LEU A 53 0.93 -3.98 9.74
N THR A 54 1.87 -4.91 9.78
CA THR A 54 2.53 -5.36 10.99
C THR A 54 4.01 -5.02 10.87
N TRP A 55 4.58 -4.39 11.88
CA TRP A 55 5.98 -3.98 11.91
C TRP A 55 6.87 -5.01 12.61
N GLU A 56 8.18 -4.90 12.41
CA GLU A 56 9.17 -5.77 13.07
C GLU A 56 9.14 -5.66 14.60
N ASN A 57 8.75 -4.51 15.14
CA ASN A 57 8.54 -4.31 16.58
C ASN A 57 7.24 -4.95 17.12
N GLY A 58 6.42 -5.54 16.24
CA GLY A 58 5.17 -6.21 16.59
C GLY A 58 3.93 -5.31 16.63
N GLU A 59 4.08 -4.00 16.41
CA GLU A 59 2.94 -3.11 16.23
C GLU A 59 2.12 -3.52 15.00
N GLU A 60 0.82 -3.22 15.05
CA GLU A 60 -0.10 -3.46 13.95
C GLU A 60 -1.09 -2.30 13.84
N LYS A 61 -1.32 -1.83 12.61
CA LYS A 61 -2.33 -0.80 12.28
C LYS A 61 -3.00 -1.18 10.96
N ARG A 62 -4.26 -0.80 10.81
CA ARG A 62 -5.05 -1.07 9.60
C ARG A 62 -6.01 0.06 9.26
N ILE A 63 -6.31 0.18 7.97
CA ILE A 63 -7.42 0.97 7.42
C ILE A 63 -8.23 0.05 6.51
N TYR A 64 -9.52 -0.11 6.79
CA TYR A 64 -10.45 -0.91 5.97
C TYR A 64 -11.89 -0.54 6.34
N ASN A 65 -12.40 0.52 5.73
CA ASN A 65 -13.57 1.24 6.25
C ASN A 65 -14.90 0.51 5.97
N HIS A 66 -15.09 0.02 4.75
CA HIS A 66 -16.34 -0.58 4.29
C HIS A 66 -16.11 -1.97 3.71
N PRO A 67 -15.82 -2.98 4.56
CA PRO A 67 -15.63 -4.35 4.10
C PRO A 67 -16.91 -4.90 3.48
N VAL A 68 -16.77 -5.59 2.35
CA VAL A 68 -17.87 -6.39 1.78
C VAL A 68 -17.42 -7.82 1.53
N ASP A 69 -18.34 -8.78 1.57
CA ASP A 69 -18.04 -10.22 1.49
C ASP A 69 -17.36 -10.65 0.18
N SER A 70 -17.53 -9.86 -0.88
CA SER A 70 -16.90 -10.08 -2.18
C SER A 70 -15.46 -9.56 -2.26
N ASP A 71 -15.00 -8.81 -1.27
CA ASP A 71 -13.62 -8.31 -1.23
C ASP A 71 -12.67 -9.50 -1.04
N THR A 72 -11.55 -9.43 -1.74
CA THR A 72 -10.48 -10.41 -1.65
C THR A 72 -9.30 -9.80 -0.92
N SER A 73 -8.51 -10.61 -0.22
CA SER A 73 -7.28 -10.15 0.39
C SER A 73 -6.10 -11.04 0.05
N SER A 74 -4.92 -10.45 0.13
CA SER A 74 -3.66 -11.17 0.03
C SER A 74 -2.68 -10.58 1.02
N THR A 75 -1.79 -11.43 1.53
CA THR A 75 -0.78 -11.05 2.50
C THR A 75 0.60 -11.39 1.97
N TYR A 76 1.55 -10.47 2.16
CA TYR A 76 2.97 -10.74 1.99
C TYR A 76 3.70 -10.55 3.31
N THR A 77 4.62 -11.46 3.60
CA THR A 77 5.52 -11.38 4.76
C THR A 77 6.95 -11.25 4.25
N PHE A 78 7.58 -10.13 4.61
CA PHE A 78 8.96 -9.84 4.28
C PHE A 78 9.89 -10.72 5.13
N LYS A 79 11.01 -11.16 4.55
CA LYS A 79 12.11 -11.72 5.34
C LYS A 79 12.85 -10.58 6.06
N PRO A 80 13.52 -10.86 7.19
CA PRO A 80 14.36 -9.86 7.84
C PRO A 80 15.36 -9.23 6.87
N GLY A 81 15.31 -7.90 6.72
CA GLY A 81 16.17 -7.13 5.81
C GLY A 81 15.81 -7.23 4.32
N GLU A 82 14.71 -7.92 3.96
CA GLU A 82 14.22 -7.95 2.59
C GLU A 82 13.79 -6.55 2.14
N THR A 83 14.10 -6.25 0.89
CA THR A 83 13.76 -4.96 0.26
C THR A 83 12.87 -5.22 -0.93
N ALA A 84 12.19 -4.18 -1.39
CA ALA A 84 11.31 -4.30 -2.52
C ALA A 84 11.24 -3.03 -3.35
N VAL A 85 11.07 -3.26 -4.65
CA VAL A 85 10.70 -2.25 -5.63
C VAL A 85 9.19 -2.28 -5.77
N TRP A 86 8.57 -1.12 -5.68
CA TRP A 86 7.12 -0.94 -5.73
C TRP A 86 6.69 -0.30 -7.03
N ASP A 87 5.67 -0.87 -7.64
CA ASP A 87 4.86 -0.23 -8.66
C ASP A 87 3.45 -0.02 -8.09
N VAL A 88 2.84 1.12 -8.42
CA VAL A 88 1.48 1.46 -8.03
C VAL A 88 0.65 1.71 -9.28
N ARG A 89 -0.57 1.17 -9.32
CA ARG A 89 -1.59 1.63 -10.28
C ARG A 89 -2.60 2.51 -9.58
N ALA A 90 -2.90 3.66 -10.16
CA ALA A 90 -3.85 4.60 -9.60
C ALA A 90 -4.66 5.33 -10.68
N GLY A 91 -5.84 5.78 -10.29
CA GLY A 91 -6.71 6.67 -11.04
C GLY A 91 -7.46 7.57 -10.05
N TRP A 92 -8.79 7.47 -10.03
CA TRP A 92 -9.60 8.13 -8.98
C TRP A 92 -9.42 7.48 -7.59
N ARG A 93 -8.98 6.22 -7.57
CA ARG A 93 -8.60 5.43 -6.39
C ARG A 93 -7.26 4.76 -6.64
N VAL A 94 -6.64 4.25 -5.59
CA VAL A 94 -5.53 3.29 -5.73
C VAL A 94 -6.11 1.94 -6.16
N VAL A 95 -5.50 1.35 -7.19
CA VAL A 95 -6.04 0.16 -7.88
C VAL A 95 -5.24 -1.09 -7.58
N GLN A 96 -3.91 -0.98 -7.60
CA GLN A 96 -3.03 -2.13 -7.50
C GLN A 96 -1.71 -1.77 -6.83
N PHE A 97 -1.19 -2.71 -6.04
CA PHE A 97 0.24 -2.80 -5.73
C PHE A 97 0.85 -3.96 -6.45
N ASN A 98 2.03 -3.72 -7.02
CA ASN A 98 2.90 -4.77 -7.51
C ASN A 98 4.28 -4.57 -6.86
N ILE A 99 4.75 -5.61 -6.20
CA ILE A 99 5.97 -5.61 -5.41
C ILE A 99 6.89 -6.67 -5.99
N ARG A 100 8.13 -6.26 -6.30
CA ARG A 100 9.22 -7.17 -6.63
C ARG A 100 10.28 -7.10 -5.55
N THR A 101 10.48 -8.20 -4.83
CA THR A 101 11.41 -8.22 -3.69
C THR A 101 12.81 -8.63 -4.11
N SER A 102 13.80 -8.30 -3.27
CA SER A 102 15.20 -8.72 -3.46
C SER A 102 15.39 -10.24 -3.41
N SER A 103 14.42 -10.98 -2.86
CA SER A 103 14.39 -12.45 -2.94
C SER A 103 13.77 -13.00 -4.24
N THR A 104 13.58 -12.15 -5.26
CA THR A 104 12.99 -12.44 -6.58
C THR A 104 11.51 -12.86 -6.55
N LYS A 105 10.83 -12.66 -5.42
CA LYS A 105 9.39 -12.88 -5.35
C LYS A 105 8.65 -11.70 -5.96
N ILE A 106 7.55 -12.00 -6.63
CA ILE A 106 6.59 -11.02 -7.12
C ILE A 106 5.29 -11.22 -6.34
N TRP A 107 4.75 -10.14 -5.82
CA TRP A 107 3.46 -10.11 -5.14
C TRP A 107 2.64 -8.96 -5.68
N SER A 108 1.41 -9.26 -6.13
CA SER A 108 0.50 -8.26 -6.68
C SER A 108 -0.89 -8.42 -6.10
N VAL A 109 -1.54 -7.31 -5.81
CA VAL A 109 -2.91 -7.23 -5.28
C VAL A 109 -3.65 -6.11 -5.98
N GLY A 110 -4.84 -6.40 -6.48
CA GLY A 110 -5.61 -5.54 -7.37
C GLY A 110 -5.58 -6.03 -8.82
N LYS A 111 -6.11 -5.23 -9.74
CA LYS A 111 -6.16 -5.55 -11.18
C LYS A 111 -5.37 -4.54 -12.00
N ASP A 112 -5.13 -4.88 -13.26
CA ASP A 112 -4.39 -4.03 -14.21
C ASP A 112 -5.26 -2.88 -14.78
N ASP A 113 -6.01 -2.21 -13.92
CA ASP A 113 -6.80 -1.02 -14.26
C ASP A 113 -6.03 0.27 -13.88
N GLY A 114 -6.42 1.41 -14.43
CA GLY A 114 -5.79 2.71 -14.12
C GLY A 114 -4.39 2.93 -14.70
N THR A 115 -3.74 4.03 -14.29
CA THR A 115 -2.41 4.44 -14.76
C THR A 115 -1.33 3.76 -13.94
N LEU A 116 -0.33 3.18 -14.61
CA LEU A 116 0.83 2.58 -13.97
C LEU A 116 1.87 3.66 -13.60
N HIS A 117 2.31 3.64 -12.35
CA HIS A 117 3.44 4.39 -11.82
C HIS A 117 4.52 3.36 -11.42
N PRO A 118 5.56 3.16 -12.26
CA PRO A 118 6.58 2.15 -12.02
C PRO A 118 7.71 2.66 -11.13
N ASN A 119 8.31 1.75 -10.35
CA ASN A 119 9.47 1.97 -9.48
C ASN A 119 9.33 3.20 -8.57
N VAL A 120 8.17 3.35 -7.93
CA VAL A 120 7.86 4.51 -7.09
C VAL A 120 8.63 4.49 -5.76
N ALA A 121 9.06 3.32 -5.32
CA ALA A 121 9.90 3.15 -4.14
C ALA A 121 10.83 1.94 -4.33
N ASP A 122 12.06 2.03 -3.84
CA ASP A 122 13.03 0.93 -3.81
C ASP A 122 13.73 0.91 -2.45
N GLY A 123 13.39 -0.08 -1.62
CA GLY A 123 13.97 -0.18 -0.29
C GLY A 123 13.12 -0.96 0.70
N ARG A 124 13.23 -0.61 1.98
CA ARG A 124 12.45 -1.23 3.07
C ARG A 124 11.28 -0.35 3.44
N LEU A 125 10.07 -0.86 3.29
CA LEU A 125 8.85 -0.11 3.59
C LEU A 125 8.76 0.21 5.09
N ILE A 126 8.48 1.47 5.41
CA ILE A 126 8.14 1.94 6.76
C ILE A 126 6.63 2.05 6.91
N GLY A 127 5.92 2.58 5.91
CA GLY A 127 4.47 2.70 6.01
C GLY A 127 3.86 3.57 4.91
N PHE A 128 2.61 3.98 5.15
CA PHE A 128 1.83 4.78 4.21
C PHE A 128 1.16 5.95 4.92
N GLU A 129 1.04 7.06 4.21
CA GLU A 129 0.05 8.10 4.48
C GLU A 129 -0.84 8.28 3.25
N GLY A 130 -2.07 8.71 3.46
CA GLY A 130 -3.04 8.74 2.37
C GLY A 130 -4.36 9.37 2.75
N SER A 131 -5.35 9.19 1.87
CA SER A 131 -6.77 9.44 2.19
C SER A 131 -7.60 8.21 1.90
N SER A 132 -8.61 7.97 2.74
CA SER A 132 -9.53 6.86 2.63
C SER A 132 -10.91 7.24 3.14
N GLY A 133 -11.84 7.46 2.21
CA GLY A 133 -13.27 7.50 2.45
C GLY A 133 -13.85 6.09 2.45
N TRP A 134 -14.40 5.67 1.31
CA TRP A 134 -14.94 4.31 1.15
C TRP A 134 -13.86 3.28 0.83
N GLU A 135 -12.87 3.69 0.04
CA GLU A 135 -11.73 2.90 -0.39
C GLU A 135 -10.44 3.71 -0.23
N ILE A 136 -9.31 3.15 -0.63
CA ILE A 136 -8.04 3.89 -0.63
C ILE A 136 -8.03 4.89 -1.78
N ASP A 137 -8.17 6.17 -1.46
CA ASP A 137 -8.32 7.25 -2.43
C ASP A 137 -6.97 7.68 -3.01
N TYR A 138 -5.98 7.88 -2.13
CA TYR A 138 -4.58 8.04 -2.50
C TYR A 138 -3.65 7.52 -1.42
N ILE A 139 -2.38 7.33 -1.81
CA ILE A 139 -1.29 6.98 -0.90
C ILE A 139 0.00 7.71 -1.26
N SER A 140 0.87 7.85 -0.28
CA SER A 140 2.31 8.04 -0.43
C SER A 140 3.03 7.04 0.48
N LEU A 141 4.17 6.53 0.03
CA LEU A 141 4.95 5.49 0.69
C LEU A 141 6.16 6.12 1.36
N ARG A 142 6.45 5.70 2.60
CA ARG A 142 7.73 5.98 3.25
C ARG A 142 8.60 4.73 3.30
N TYR A 143 9.87 4.86 2.96
CA TYR A 143 10.80 3.74 2.92
C TYR A 143 12.23 4.17 3.23
N TRP A 144 13.04 3.24 3.71
CA TRP A 144 14.48 3.39 3.78
C TRP A 144 15.10 2.99 2.45
N THR A 145 15.89 3.89 1.85
CA THR A 145 16.67 3.55 0.66
C THR A 145 17.83 2.61 1.02
N ILE A 146 18.37 1.94 0.01
CA ILE A 146 19.62 1.20 0.14
C ILE A 146 20.69 1.97 -0.64
N ASP A 147 21.76 2.35 0.06
CA ASP A 147 22.96 2.92 -0.57
C ASP A 147 23.69 1.89 -1.45
#